data_AF-A0AAD7ZMK9-F1
#
_entry.id   AF-A0AAD7ZMK9-F1
#
_cell.length_a   1.000
_cell.length_b   1.000
_cell.length_c   1.000
_cell.angle_alpha   90.00
_cell.angle_beta   90.00
_cell.angle_gamma   90.00
#
_symmetry.space_group_name_H-M   'P 1'
#
loop_
_entity.id
_entity.type
_entity.pdbx_description
1 polymer ?
#
loop_
_entity_poly.entity_id
_entity_poly.type
_entity_poly.pdbx_seq_one_letter_code
_entity_poly.pdbx_strand_id
1 'polypeptide(L)'
;MVYAFMIQTLDSKECGVIYYRAFTCYSNIESDNTYYLNNSNGESGICGHFRPHKLFETSTEMKELLQHVANKVQMQYSMKMKHSLAPVELTDSKEAFAKGIFMERKWKKESGLEIPIVWQCAPGLGFVLLCNRRENIVQAHNVLSIIIQQLEKHLQFVSNPAMALALVETVALIVNQFLPSGQLLFMNSRLVRQFEKQLEHDLFSK
;
A
#
# COMPACT_ATOMS: atom_id res chain seq x y z
N MET A 1 0.31 5.05 9.52
CA MET A 1 -0.28 3.81 9.07
C MET A 1 -0.77 3.85 7.62
N VAL A 2 -0.46 2.80 6.88
CA VAL A 2 -1.00 2.42 5.58
C VAL A 2 -2.32 1.67 5.80
N TYR A 3 -3.35 2.00 5.04
CA TYR A 3 -4.63 1.30 5.06
C TYR A 3 -4.54 -0.07 4.42
N ALA A 4 -3.92 -0.16 3.24
CA ALA A 4 -3.72 -1.39 2.51
C ALA A 4 -2.50 -1.34 1.58
N PHE A 5 -1.92 -2.51 1.33
CA PHE A 5 -1.02 -2.79 0.23
C PHE A 5 -1.75 -3.69 -0.79
N MET A 6 -1.58 -3.45 -2.08
CA MET A 6 -2.13 -4.33 -3.12
C MET A 6 -1.22 -4.49 -4.32
N ILE A 7 -1.38 -5.62 -4.99
CA ILE A 7 -0.77 -5.97 -6.27
C ILE A 7 -1.92 -6.15 -7.26
N GLN A 8 -1.77 -5.58 -8.45
CA GLN A 8 -2.76 -5.64 -9.53
C GLN A 8 -2.11 -6.03 -10.86
N THR A 9 -2.88 -6.62 -11.75
CA THR A 9 -2.50 -6.75 -13.16
C THR A 9 -2.65 -5.40 -13.87
N LEU A 10 -1.77 -5.16 -14.83
CA LEU A 10 -1.83 -4.03 -15.74
C LEU A 10 -1.97 -4.55 -17.16
N ASP A 11 -3.19 -4.94 -17.54
CA ASP A 11 -3.52 -5.30 -18.92
C ASP A 11 -4.37 -4.21 -19.57
N SER A 12 -4.19 -4.06 -20.88
CA SER A 12 -5.02 -3.28 -21.79
C SER A 12 -6.51 -3.63 -21.74
N LYS A 13 -6.87 -4.88 -21.39
CA LYS A 13 -8.25 -5.38 -21.41
C LYS A 13 -8.92 -5.33 -20.04
N GLU A 14 -8.29 -5.87 -19.01
CA GLU A 14 -8.84 -5.93 -17.65
C GLU A 14 -7.76 -5.69 -16.59
N CYS A 15 -8.06 -4.81 -15.64
CA CYS A 15 -7.23 -4.59 -14.46
C CYS A 15 -7.86 -5.32 -13.27
N GLY A 16 -7.13 -6.28 -12.70
CA GLY A 16 -7.61 -7.09 -11.58
C GLY A 16 -6.68 -6.99 -10.39
N VAL A 17 -7.23 -6.88 -9.18
CA VAL A 17 -6.47 -6.99 -7.94
C VAL A 17 -6.17 -8.47 -7.69
N ILE A 18 -4.89 -8.85 -7.70
CA ILE A 18 -4.44 -10.25 -7.57
C ILE A 18 -3.98 -10.60 -6.17
N TYR A 19 -3.52 -9.60 -5.41
CA TYR A 19 -3.20 -9.75 -4.01
C TYR A 19 -3.50 -8.43 -3.30
N TYR A 20 -3.99 -8.51 -2.07
CA TYR A 20 -4.06 -7.35 -1.21
C TYR A 20 -3.89 -7.74 0.24
N ARG A 21 -3.48 -6.77 1.03
CA ARG A 21 -3.42 -6.85 2.47
C ARG A 21 -3.91 -5.55 3.06
N ALA A 22 -4.98 -5.62 3.84
CA ALA A 22 -5.46 -4.51 4.63
C ALA A 22 -4.87 -4.57 6.05
N PHE A 23 -4.55 -3.41 6.61
CA PHE A 23 -3.96 -3.27 7.95
C PHE A 23 -4.89 -2.59 8.95
N THR A 24 -5.91 -1.89 8.45
CA THR A 24 -6.72 -0.96 9.26
C THR A 24 -8.11 -1.48 9.60
N CYS A 25 -8.31 -2.79 9.45
CA CYS A 25 -9.53 -3.46 9.92
C CYS A 25 -9.55 -3.68 11.44
N TYR A 26 -8.41 -3.54 12.12
CA TYR A 26 -8.24 -3.84 13.55
C TYR A 26 -7.70 -2.65 14.35
N SER A 27 -8.23 -1.43 14.14
CA SER A 27 -8.24 -0.51 15.27
C SER A 27 -9.21 -1.10 16.30
N ASN A 28 -8.70 -1.99 17.15
CA ASN A 28 -9.40 -2.43 18.33
C ASN A 28 -9.93 -1.21 19.07
N ILE A 29 -11.10 -1.42 19.63
CA ILE A 29 -11.97 -0.52 20.39
C ILE A 29 -11.31 0.06 21.66
N GLU A 30 -10.00 -0.03 21.84
CA GLU A 30 -9.30 0.32 23.07
C GLU A 30 -8.19 1.34 22.83
N SER A 31 -8.58 2.56 22.54
CA SER A 31 -7.87 3.74 23.04
C SER A 31 -8.86 4.89 23.04
N ASP A 32 -9.81 4.74 23.96
CA ASP A 32 -10.44 5.87 24.64
C ASP A 32 -9.31 6.66 25.31
N ASN A 33 -8.58 7.47 24.53
CA ASN A 33 -7.85 8.60 25.08
C ASN A 33 -8.90 9.67 25.39
N THR A 34 -9.57 9.46 26.51
CA THR A 34 -10.27 10.50 27.25
C THR A 34 -9.21 11.54 27.63
N TYR A 35 -9.05 12.56 26.79
CA TYR A 35 -8.39 13.77 27.24
C TYR A 35 -9.34 14.44 28.24
N TYR A 36 -9.13 14.18 29.52
CA TYR A 36 -9.73 14.98 30.57
C TYR A 36 -9.17 16.40 30.44
N LEU A 37 -9.91 17.29 29.79
CA LEU A 37 -9.82 18.70 30.09
C LEU A 37 -10.45 18.88 31.47
N ASN A 38 -9.63 19.08 32.49
CA ASN A 38 -10.09 19.60 33.78
C ASN A 38 -10.60 21.03 33.56
N ASN A 39 -11.86 21.18 33.16
CA ASN A 39 -12.59 22.42 33.33
C ASN A 39 -13.37 22.31 34.65
N SER A 40 -12.75 22.83 35.70
CA SER A 40 -13.49 23.32 36.86
C SER A 40 -14.32 24.52 36.40
N ASN A 41 -15.54 24.25 35.93
CA ASN A 41 -16.74 25.07 36.04
C ASN A 41 -17.85 24.39 35.23
N GLY A 42 -18.90 23.98 35.92
CA GLY A 42 -19.96 23.15 35.37
C GLY A 42 -20.71 23.83 34.25
N GLU A 43 -20.67 23.24 33.06
CA GLU A 43 -21.68 23.35 32.01
C GLU A 43 -21.56 22.09 31.13
N SER A 44 -22.70 21.42 30.91
CA SER A 44 -22.79 20.14 30.19
C SER A 44 -22.86 20.32 28.67
N GLY A 45 -22.25 19.37 27.95
CA GLY A 45 -22.50 19.10 26.52
C GLY A 45 -21.41 19.68 25.61
N ILE A 46 -20.81 18.98 24.64
CA ILE A 46 -21.11 17.72 23.95
C ILE A 46 -19.75 17.05 23.71
N CYS A 47 -19.52 15.87 24.28
CA CYS A 47 -18.35 15.06 23.94
C CYS A 47 -18.58 14.45 22.56
N GLY A 48 -18.16 15.17 21.50
CA GLY A 48 -18.17 14.63 20.15
C GLY A 48 -17.18 13.48 20.07
N HIS A 49 -17.66 12.24 20.10
CA HIS A 49 -16.86 11.07 19.78
C HIS A 49 -16.25 11.25 18.38
N PHE A 50 -14.98 11.65 18.30
CA PHE A 50 -14.19 11.61 17.08
C PHE A 50 -13.90 10.15 16.76
N ARG A 51 -14.88 9.46 16.19
CA ARG A 51 -14.69 8.12 15.67
C ARG A 51 -13.73 8.24 14.48
N PRO A 52 -12.55 7.58 14.49
CA PRO A 52 -11.70 7.56 13.31
C PRO A 52 -12.53 7.03 12.15
N HIS A 53 -12.65 7.83 11.09
CA HIS A 53 -13.47 7.50 9.95
C HIS A 53 -12.94 6.21 9.32
N LYS A 54 -13.77 5.15 9.39
CA LYS A 54 -13.45 3.87 8.77
C LYS A 54 -13.42 4.08 7.26
N LEU A 55 -12.33 3.64 6.62
CA LEU A 55 -12.17 3.74 5.17
C LEU A 55 -13.18 2.87 4.40
N PHE A 56 -13.52 1.73 5.00
CA PHE A 56 -14.55 0.78 4.57
C PHE A 56 -15.11 0.07 5.81
N GLU A 57 -16.37 -0.32 5.76
CA GLU A 57 -17.09 -1.00 6.85
C GLU A 57 -17.27 -2.48 6.56
N THR A 58 -17.35 -2.86 5.29
CA THR A 58 -17.56 -4.25 4.84
C THR A 58 -16.42 -4.72 3.94
N SER A 59 -16.26 -6.04 3.83
CA SER A 59 -15.32 -6.62 2.87
C SER A 59 -15.69 -6.28 1.42
N THR A 60 -16.96 -6.03 1.13
CA THR A 60 -17.43 -5.64 -0.20
C THR A 60 -16.95 -4.24 -0.54
N GLU A 61 -17.17 -3.28 0.36
CA GLU A 61 -16.68 -1.91 0.19
C GLU A 61 -15.15 -1.84 0.05
N MET A 62 -14.42 -2.68 0.79
CA MET A 62 -12.98 -2.78 0.65
C MET A 62 -12.59 -3.24 -0.77
N LYS A 63 -13.24 -4.28 -1.29
CA LYS A 63 -12.97 -4.77 -2.66
C LYS A 63 -13.30 -3.71 -3.72
N GLU A 64 -14.40 -3.00 -3.55
CA GLU A 64 -14.79 -1.89 -4.44
C GLU A 64 -13.78 -0.75 -4.41
N LEU A 65 -13.27 -0.38 -3.22
CA LEU A 65 -12.22 0.62 -3.08
C LEU A 65 -10.95 0.20 -3.80
N LEU A 66 -10.48 -1.02 -3.54
CA LEU A 66 -9.25 -1.53 -4.14
C LEU A 66 -9.37 -1.57 -5.67
N GLN A 67 -10.52 -2.03 -6.19
CA GLN A 67 -10.76 -2.04 -7.63
C GLN A 67 -10.85 -0.62 -8.23
N HIS A 68 -11.48 0.32 -7.52
CA HIS A 68 -11.54 1.73 -7.93
C HIS A 68 -10.14 2.35 -8.01
N VAL A 69 -9.30 2.12 -6.99
CA VAL A 69 -7.90 2.56 -7.00
C VAL A 69 -7.13 1.88 -8.12
N ALA A 70 -7.36 0.59 -8.35
CA ALA A 70 -6.64 -0.17 -9.37
C ALA A 70 -6.89 0.37 -10.78
N ASN A 71 -8.15 0.68 -11.11
CA ASN A 71 -8.54 1.31 -12.36
C ASN A 71 -7.86 2.67 -12.57
N LYS A 72 -7.73 3.48 -11.51
CA LYS A 72 -7.05 4.78 -11.59
C LYS A 72 -5.53 4.64 -11.79
N VAL A 73 -4.90 3.70 -11.10
CA VAL A 73 -3.48 3.39 -11.29
C VAL A 73 -3.23 2.92 -12.72
N GLN A 74 -4.07 2.03 -13.25
CA GLN A 74 -3.99 1.56 -14.63
C GLN A 74 -4.09 2.71 -15.64
N MET A 75 -5.02 3.65 -15.41
CA MET A 75 -5.16 4.85 -16.25
C MET A 75 -3.90 5.71 -16.20
N GLN A 76 -3.37 6.02 -15.01
CA GLN A 76 -2.15 6.83 -14.88
C GLN A 76 -0.93 6.15 -15.50
N TYR A 77 -0.79 4.84 -15.30
CA TYR A 77 0.27 4.05 -15.92
C TYR A 77 0.18 4.09 -17.45
N SER A 78 -1.01 3.84 -17.99
CA SER A 78 -1.26 3.87 -19.44
C SER A 78 -0.97 5.24 -20.04
N MET A 79 -1.36 6.32 -19.35
CA MET A 79 -1.02 7.69 -19.77
C MET A 79 0.49 7.90 -19.78
N LYS A 80 1.20 7.52 -18.72
CA LYS A 80 2.67 7.66 -18.66
C LYS A 80 3.36 6.88 -19.77
N MET A 81 2.91 5.66 -20.07
CA MET A 81 3.51 4.85 -21.12
C MET A 81 3.24 5.41 -22.52
N LYS A 82 2.04 5.94 -22.79
CA LYS A 82 1.71 6.58 -24.08
C LYS A 82 2.44 7.89 -24.33
N HIS A 83 2.75 8.63 -23.27
CA HIS A 83 3.43 9.94 -23.35
C HIS A 83 4.95 9.85 -23.15
N SER A 84 5.49 8.68 -22.85
CA SER A 84 6.93 8.49 -22.76
C SER A 84 7.54 8.43 -24.16
N LEU A 85 8.45 9.36 -24.46
CA LEU A 85 9.23 9.39 -25.71
C LEU A 85 10.47 8.49 -25.64
N ALA A 86 10.78 7.93 -24.46
CA ALA A 86 11.92 7.03 -24.29
C ALA A 86 11.56 5.65 -24.86
N PRO A 87 12.39 5.08 -25.76
CA PRO A 87 12.34 3.66 -26.05
C PRO A 87 12.49 2.92 -24.72
N VAL A 88 11.61 1.96 -24.44
CA VAL A 88 11.79 1.05 -23.30
C VAL A 88 12.93 0.10 -23.68
N GLU A 89 14.16 0.60 -23.72
CA GLU A 89 15.36 -0.23 -23.77
C GLU A 89 15.56 -0.82 -22.39
N LEU A 90 15.69 -2.15 -22.36
CA LEU A 90 15.71 -3.01 -21.20
C LEU A 90 17.07 -2.92 -20.47
N THR A 91 17.50 -1.70 -20.13
CA THR A 91 18.83 -1.44 -19.55
C THR A 91 18.63 -0.83 -18.16
N ASP A 92 19.13 -1.56 -17.16
CA ASP A 92 19.00 -1.37 -15.72
C ASP A 92 17.58 -1.54 -15.12
N SER A 93 17.42 -2.66 -14.42
CA SER A 93 16.24 -3.14 -13.66
C SER A 93 15.56 -2.11 -12.72
N LYS A 94 16.20 -0.98 -12.42
CA LYS A 94 15.63 0.11 -11.60
C LYS A 94 14.89 1.18 -12.41
N GLU A 95 15.14 1.29 -13.72
CA GLU A 95 14.47 2.25 -14.62
C GLU A 95 13.21 1.67 -15.28
N ALA A 96 12.99 0.36 -15.19
CA ALA A 96 11.83 -0.32 -15.77
C ALA A 96 10.48 0.01 -15.07
N PHE A 97 10.50 0.68 -13.92
CA PHE A 97 9.30 0.95 -13.14
C PHE A 97 8.79 2.38 -13.28
N ALA A 98 7.58 2.53 -13.82
CA ALA A 98 6.84 3.78 -13.72
C ALA A 98 6.32 3.97 -12.30
N LYS A 99 6.50 5.16 -11.75
CA LYS A 99 6.12 5.52 -10.38
C LYS A 99 5.13 6.65 -10.38
N GLY A 100 4.26 6.73 -9.39
CA GLY A 100 3.37 7.88 -9.25
C GLY A 100 2.70 7.97 -7.89
N ILE A 101 2.13 9.15 -7.66
CA ILE A 101 1.41 9.50 -6.45
C ILE A 101 0.16 10.26 -6.88
N PHE A 102 -0.97 9.98 -6.25
CA PHE A 102 -2.15 10.83 -6.36
C PHE A 102 -2.97 10.80 -5.07
N MET A 103 -3.78 11.84 -4.89
CA MET A 103 -4.73 11.91 -3.77
C MET A 103 -6.10 11.43 -4.25
N GLU A 104 -6.60 10.33 -3.69
CA GLU A 104 -7.99 9.93 -3.88
C GLU A 104 -8.91 10.77 -2.99
N ARG A 105 -9.90 11.41 -3.61
CA ARG A 105 -10.89 12.28 -2.95
C ARG A 105 -12.33 11.95 -3.32
N LYS A 106 -12.53 11.07 -4.31
CA LYS A 106 -13.84 10.73 -4.85
C LYS A 106 -14.40 9.44 -4.24
N TRP A 107 -13.61 8.72 -3.44
CA TRP A 107 -14.10 7.60 -2.63
C TRP A 107 -14.99 8.14 -1.52
N LYS A 108 -16.26 7.69 -1.45
CA LYS A 108 -17.25 8.14 -0.45
C LYS A 108 -17.21 9.67 -0.24
N LYS A 109 -17.54 10.45 -1.28
CA LYS A 109 -17.43 11.92 -1.33
C LYS A 109 -17.96 12.64 -0.08
N GLU A 110 -19.00 12.10 0.55
CA GLU A 110 -19.65 12.64 1.75
C GLU A 110 -18.74 12.62 2.98
N SER A 111 -17.75 11.72 3.03
CA SER A 111 -16.82 11.58 4.15
C SER A 111 -15.69 12.61 4.17
N GLY A 112 -15.45 13.34 3.07
CA GLY A 112 -14.31 14.26 2.94
C GLY A 112 -12.94 13.58 3.08
N LEU A 113 -12.88 12.24 3.02
CA LEU A 113 -11.65 11.49 3.20
C LEU A 113 -10.72 11.68 2.01
N GLU A 114 -9.47 12.04 2.32
CA GLU A 114 -8.39 12.08 1.35
C GLU A 114 -7.43 10.91 1.60
N ILE A 115 -7.21 10.08 0.59
CA ILE A 115 -6.37 8.89 0.68
C ILE A 115 -5.20 9.08 -0.27
N PRO A 116 -3.99 9.38 0.24
CA PRO A 116 -2.80 9.34 -0.58
C PRO A 116 -2.56 7.94 -1.12
N ILE A 117 -2.43 7.84 -2.43
CA ILE A 117 -2.10 6.61 -3.16
C ILE A 117 -0.67 6.74 -3.67
N VAL A 118 0.17 5.78 -3.32
CA VAL A 118 1.54 5.65 -3.83
C VAL A 118 1.61 4.38 -4.65
N TRP A 119 2.08 4.46 -5.89
CA TRP A 119 2.13 3.31 -6.78
C TRP A 119 3.43 3.23 -7.56
N GLN A 120 3.82 2.01 -7.89
CA GLN A 120 4.96 1.68 -8.73
C GLN A 120 4.60 0.47 -9.61
N CYS A 121 4.85 0.57 -10.91
CA CYS A 121 4.35 -0.34 -11.91
C CYS A 121 5.44 -0.76 -12.89
N ALA A 122 5.50 -2.04 -13.20
CA ALA A 122 6.26 -2.63 -14.31
C ALA A 122 5.28 -3.09 -15.41
N PRO A 123 5.72 -3.40 -16.63
CA PRO A 123 4.85 -4.02 -17.63
C PRO A 123 4.09 -5.23 -17.06
N GLY A 124 2.76 -5.20 -17.14
CA GLY A 124 1.89 -6.27 -16.66
C GLY A 124 1.54 -6.25 -15.16
N LEU A 125 2.26 -5.49 -14.31
CA LEU A 125 2.06 -5.52 -12.85
C LEU A 125 2.16 -4.15 -12.18
N GLY A 126 1.24 -3.88 -11.25
CA GLY A 126 1.22 -2.68 -10.43
C GLY A 126 1.24 -3.00 -8.94
N PHE A 127 2.01 -2.22 -8.19
CA PHE A 127 2.10 -2.29 -6.74
C PHE A 127 1.63 -0.97 -6.15
N VAL A 128 0.77 -1.02 -5.12
CA VAL A 128 0.08 0.16 -4.61
C VAL A 128 -0.01 0.15 -3.09
N LEU A 129 0.23 1.30 -2.48
CA LEU A 129 -0.03 1.60 -1.08
C LEU A 129 -1.15 2.64 -0.96
N LEU A 130 -2.18 2.31 -0.18
CA LEU A 130 -3.21 3.25 0.27
C LEU A 130 -2.77 3.78 1.63
N CYS A 131 -2.36 5.04 1.70
CA CYS A 131 -1.79 5.62 2.92
C CYS A 131 -2.83 6.44 3.70
N ASN A 132 -2.63 6.63 5.01
CA ASN A 132 -3.31 7.67 5.75
C ASN A 132 -2.81 9.06 5.29
N ARG A 133 -3.68 10.07 5.28
CA ARG A 133 -3.37 11.45 4.93
C ARG A 133 -2.15 12.03 5.66
N ARG A 134 -1.92 11.61 6.91
CA ARG A 134 -0.83 12.11 7.76
C ARG A 134 0.50 11.39 7.53
N GLU A 135 0.53 10.36 6.68
CA GLU A 135 1.76 9.62 6.41
C GLU A 135 2.77 10.40 5.59
N ASN A 136 4.04 10.08 5.82
CA ASN A 136 5.11 10.56 4.96
C ASN A 136 5.10 9.78 3.63
N ILE A 137 4.69 10.46 2.56
CA ILE A 137 4.56 9.89 1.22
C ILE A 137 5.92 9.46 0.63
N VAL A 138 6.99 10.21 0.94
CA VAL A 138 8.35 9.85 0.50
C VAL A 138 8.78 8.55 1.18
N GLN A 139 8.48 8.41 2.47
CA GLN A 139 8.71 7.17 3.21
C GLN A 139 7.90 6.00 2.62
N ALA A 140 6.62 6.23 2.33
CA ALA A 140 5.76 5.22 1.71
C ALA A 140 6.33 4.73 0.37
N HIS A 141 6.80 5.64 -0.47
CA HIS A 141 7.43 5.29 -1.74
C HIS A 141 8.72 4.48 -1.53
N ASN A 142 9.59 4.88 -0.59
CA ASN A 142 10.81 4.15 -0.29
C ASN A 142 10.52 2.73 0.22
N VAL A 143 9.56 2.58 1.13
CA VAL A 143 9.11 1.27 1.64
C VAL A 143 8.56 0.42 0.50
N LEU A 144 7.71 1.00 -0.38
CA LEU A 144 7.18 0.30 -1.55
C LEU A 144 8.29 -0.20 -2.48
N SER A 145 9.29 0.64 -2.76
CA SER A 145 10.43 0.25 -3.58
C SER A 145 11.22 -0.90 -2.96
N ILE A 146 11.41 -0.92 -1.64
CA ILE A 146 12.10 -2.01 -0.94
C ILE A 146 11.28 -3.31 -1.03
N ILE A 147 9.96 -3.24 -0.77
CA ILE A 147 9.07 -4.41 -0.88
C ILE A 147 9.16 -5.02 -2.29
N ILE A 148 9.07 -4.19 -3.34
CA ILE A 148 9.16 -4.66 -4.73
C ILE A 148 10.51 -5.31 -5.01
N GLN A 149 11.62 -4.75 -4.51
CA GLN A 149 12.94 -5.35 -4.68
C GLN A 149 13.04 -6.74 -4.03
N GLN A 150 12.45 -6.93 -2.83
CA GLN A 150 12.44 -8.24 -2.18
C GLN A 150 11.52 -9.23 -2.89
N LEU A 151 10.34 -8.78 -3.35
CA LEU A 151 9.45 -9.59 -4.17
C LEU A 151 10.14 -10.05 -5.46
N GLU A 152 10.87 -9.16 -6.14
CA GLU A 152 11.62 -9.54 -7.35
C GLU A 152 12.77 -10.49 -7.02
N LYS A 153 13.55 -10.21 -5.95
CA LYS A 153 14.67 -11.05 -5.53
C LYS A 153 14.26 -12.49 -5.21
N HIS A 154 13.12 -12.68 -4.55
CA HIS A 154 12.71 -14.00 -4.04
C HIS A 154 11.67 -14.72 -4.90
N LEU A 155 10.84 -13.98 -5.64
CA LEU A 155 9.72 -14.55 -6.40
C LEU A 155 9.82 -14.28 -7.90
N GLN A 156 10.78 -13.45 -8.34
CA GLN A 156 10.91 -13.01 -9.73
C GLN A 156 9.57 -12.50 -10.29
N PHE A 157 8.85 -11.71 -9.48
CA PHE A 157 7.46 -11.31 -9.73
C PHE A 157 7.25 -10.68 -11.12
N VAL A 158 8.19 -9.88 -11.59
CA VAL A 158 8.16 -9.24 -12.90
C VAL A 158 8.46 -10.24 -14.02
N SER A 159 9.36 -11.19 -13.77
CA SER A 159 9.78 -12.18 -14.77
C SER A 159 8.80 -13.35 -14.90
N ASN A 160 8.13 -13.74 -13.81
CA ASN A 160 7.18 -14.85 -13.77
C ASN A 160 5.98 -14.58 -12.83
N PRO A 161 5.01 -13.75 -13.26
CA PRO A 161 3.86 -13.37 -12.45
C PRO A 161 2.96 -14.56 -12.07
N ALA A 162 2.88 -15.60 -12.89
CA ALA A 162 2.03 -16.77 -12.64
C ALA A 162 2.55 -17.61 -11.47
N MET A 163 3.86 -17.87 -11.39
CA MET A 163 4.45 -18.59 -10.25
C MET A 163 4.43 -17.74 -8.98
N ALA A 164 4.60 -16.43 -9.11
CA ALA A 164 4.64 -15.52 -7.97
C ALA A 164 3.29 -15.44 -7.24
N LEU A 165 2.17 -15.60 -7.96
CA LEU A 165 0.83 -15.72 -7.37
C LEU A 165 0.59 -17.04 -6.64
N ALA A 166 1.31 -18.12 -6.98
CA ALA A 166 1.23 -19.36 -6.23
C ALA A 166 1.89 -19.26 -4.84
N LEU A 167 2.70 -18.22 -4.61
CA LEU A 167 3.48 -18.01 -3.39
C LEU A 167 2.91 -16.87 -2.52
N VAL A 168 1.58 -16.83 -2.37
CA VAL A 168 0.85 -15.84 -1.56
C VAL A 168 1.41 -15.76 -0.13
N GLU A 169 1.80 -16.88 0.46
CA GLU A 169 2.40 -16.91 1.80
C GLU A 169 3.72 -16.14 1.84
N THR A 170 4.58 -16.31 0.84
CA THR A 170 5.86 -15.61 0.73
C THR A 170 5.64 -14.12 0.53
N VAL A 171 4.66 -13.74 -0.30
CA VAL A 171 4.26 -12.32 -0.46
C VAL A 171 3.81 -11.74 0.87
N ALA A 172 2.96 -12.46 1.61
CA ALA A 172 2.47 -12.02 2.90
C ALA A 172 3.59 -11.87 3.94
N LEU A 173 4.57 -12.77 3.92
CA LEU A 173 5.74 -12.74 4.79
C LEU A 173 6.63 -11.53 4.49
N ILE A 174 6.96 -11.28 3.22
CA ILE A 174 7.73 -10.10 2.80
C ILE A 174 6.99 -8.81 3.20
N VAL A 175 5.70 -8.71 2.89
CA VAL A 175 4.90 -7.52 3.24
C VAL A 175 4.83 -7.31 4.75
N ASN A 176 4.72 -8.39 5.55
CA ASN A 176 4.75 -8.32 7.01
C ASN A 176 6.06 -7.76 7.55
N GLN A 177 7.18 -8.22 7.01
CA GLN A 177 8.50 -7.86 7.50
C GLN A 177 8.78 -6.37 7.27
N PHE A 178 8.43 -5.85 6.09
CA PHE A 178 8.75 -4.48 5.68
C PHE A 178 7.62 -3.47 5.94
N LEU A 179 6.40 -3.94 6.22
CA LEU A 179 5.25 -3.12 6.55
C LEU A 179 4.45 -3.74 7.74
N PRO A 180 5.07 -3.88 8.91
CA PRO A 180 4.44 -4.54 10.05
C PRO A 180 3.22 -3.74 10.52
N SER A 181 2.07 -4.41 10.56
CA SER A 181 0.78 -3.79 10.96
C SER A 181 0.46 -2.49 10.19
N GLY A 182 0.96 -2.35 8.96
CA GLY A 182 0.73 -1.15 8.15
C GLY A 182 1.61 0.05 8.56
N GLN A 183 2.61 -0.12 9.42
CA GLN A 183 3.47 0.97 9.86
C GLN A 183 4.59 1.24 8.86
N LEU A 184 4.73 2.50 8.42
CA LEU A 184 5.85 2.93 7.60
C LEU A 184 7.08 3.13 8.48
N LEU A 185 7.96 2.14 8.48
CA LEU A 185 9.21 2.21 9.22
C LEU A 185 10.22 3.10 8.50
N PHE A 186 10.95 3.93 9.27
CA PHE A 186 12.12 4.62 8.76
C PHE A 186 13.27 3.63 8.59
N MET A 187 13.43 3.12 7.37
CA MET A 187 14.43 2.11 7.07
C MET A 187 15.71 2.73 6.51
N ASN A 188 16.78 2.66 7.30
CA ASN A 188 18.13 2.90 6.80
C ASN A 188 18.72 1.61 6.23
N SER A 189 19.86 1.71 5.54
CA SER A 189 20.52 0.55 4.89
C SER A 189 20.88 -0.58 5.86
N ARG A 190 21.17 -0.27 7.13
CA ARG A 190 21.47 -1.28 8.15
C ARG A 190 20.22 -2.07 8.54
N LEU A 191 19.11 -1.38 8.76
CA LEU A 191 17.84 -2.01 9.14
C LEU A 191 17.28 -2.86 8.00
N VAL A 192 17.37 -2.37 6.75
CA VAL A 192 16.99 -3.16 5.57
C VAL A 192 17.76 -4.47 5.53
N ARG A 193 19.09 -4.44 5.66
CA ARG A 193 19.93 -5.65 5.67
C ARG A 193 19.59 -6.62 6.81
N GLN A 194 19.22 -6.10 7.97
CA GLN A 194 18.79 -6.95 9.09
C GLN A 194 17.49 -7.67 8.75
N PHE A 195 16.52 -6.97 8.16
CA PHE A 195 15.26 -7.55 7.73
C PHE A 195 15.43 -8.53 6.57
N GLU A 196 16.34 -8.27 5.63
CA GLU A 196 16.70 -9.21 4.57
C GLU A 196 17.25 -10.53 5.14
N LYS A 197 18.16 -10.47 6.11
CA LYS A 197 18.70 -11.68 6.77
C LYS A 197 17.62 -12.46 7.51
N GLN A 198 16.73 -11.76 8.21
CA GLN A 198 15.62 -12.39 8.91
C GLN A 198 14.63 -13.03 7.93
N LEU A 199 14.32 -12.34 6.83
CA LEU A 199 13.50 -12.85 5.74
C LEU A 199 14.10 -14.13 5.15
N GLU A 200 15.39 -14.13 4.85
CA GLU A 200 16.09 -15.32 4.33
C GLU A 200 15.98 -16.49 5.31
N HIS A 201 16.24 -16.26 6.59
CA HIS A 201 16.05 -17.29 7.62
C HIS A 201 14.62 -17.86 7.62
N ASP A 202 13.61 -17.00 7.58
CA ASP A 202 12.21 -17.43 7.67
C ASP A 202 11.72 -18.14 6.40
N LEU A 203 12.32 -17.86 5.24
CA LEU A 203 12.02 -18.55 3.99
C LEU A 203 12.69 -19.93 3.88
N PHE A 204 13.91 -20.09 4.40
CA PHE A 204 14.68 -21.35 4.31
C PHE A 204 14.52 -22.28 5.52
N SER A 205 13.78 -21.87 6.55
CA SER A 205 13.47 -22.67 7.74
C SER A 205 12.16 -23.49 7.62
N LYS A 206 11.47 -23.40 6.48
CA LYS A 206 10.34 -24.28 6.12
C LYS A 206 10.82 -25.52 5.38
#